data_AF-A0A0Q7CTH8-F1
#
_entry.id   AF-A0A0Q7CTH8-F1
#
_cell.length_a   1.000
_cell.length_b   1.000
_cell.length_c   1.000
_cell.angle_alpha   90.00
_cell.angle_beta   90.00
_cell.angle_gamma   90.00
#
_symmetry.space_group_name_H-M   'P 1'
#
loop_
_entity.id
_entity.type
_entity.pdbx_description
1 polymer ?
#
loop_
_entity_poly.entity_id
_entity_poly.type
_entity_poly.pdbx_seq_one_letter_code
_entity_poly.pdbx_strand_id
1 'polypeptide(L)'
;MLTAEQIIAAHKANLETLFGLTNKAFEGIEKLVELNLQVAKSGLGEAAEHAKATLSAKDAQELLALQANLLQPAAEKAAAYSRHLYDIASGTNAEVSKIAEGKISEAQKSFLAVVDTAIKNAPAGTENAAALVKSAVAAANNALESVTKAAKQAQDVAEANFQALNSNAVKATAAATKARR
;
A
#
# COMPACT_ATOMS: atom_id res chain seq x y z
N MET A 1 36.42 9.82 -10.64
CA MET A 1 35.77 11.01 -10.07
C MET A 1 34.41 11.17 -10.73
N LEU A 2 33.37 11.56 -9.99
CA LEU A 2 32.06 11.84 -10.58
C LEU A 2 32.18 13.05 -11.51
N THR A 3 31.70 12.94 -12.74
CA THR A 3 31.72 14.06 -13.69
C THR A 3 30.65 15.09 -13.34
N ALA A 4 30.80 16.34 -13.77
CA ALA A 4 29.77 17.37 -13.59
C ALA A 4 28.41 16.92 -14.17
N GLU A 5 28.42 16.22 -15.31
CA GLU A 5 27.22 15.63 -15.93
C GLU A 5 26.54 14.60 -15.02
N GLN A 6 27.31 13.75 -14.34
CA GLN A 6 26.75 12.76 -13.40
C GLN A 6 26.11 13.43 -12.18
N ILE A 7 26.69 14.53 -11.68
CA ILE A 7 26.12 15.30 -10.55
C ILE A 7 24.81 15.97 -10.96
N ILE A 8 24.75 16.56 -12.15
CA ILE A 8 23.54 17.20 -12.69
C ILE A 8 22.44 16.16 -12.93
N ALA A 9 22.79 15.02 -13.52
CA ALA A 9 21.84 13.91 -13.74
C ALA A 9 21.26 13.38 -12.42
N ALA A 10 22.08 13.23 -11.39
CA ALA A 10 21.62 12.82 -10.06
C ALA A 10 20.65 13.84 -9.44
N HIS A 11 20.94 15.14 -9.54
CA HIS A 11 20.03 16.19 -9.04
C HIS A 11 18.69 16.19 -9.78
N LYS A 12 18.72 16.04 -11.12
CA LYS A 12 17.50 15.95 -11.92
C LYS A 12 16.65 14.74 -11.52
N ALA A 13 17.26 13.56 -11.40
CA ALA A 13 16.57 12.34 -10.99
C ALA A 13 15.97 12.45 -9.56
N ASN A 14 16.65 13.15 -8.65
CA ASN A 14 16.13 13.41 -7.30
C ASN A 14 14.92 14.36 -7.32
N LEU A 15 14.94 15.40 -8.16
CA LEU A 15 13.80 16.29 -8.33
C LEU A 15 12.60 15.59 -8.97
N GLU A 16 12.81 14.78 -10.00
CA GLU A 16 11.75 13.97 -10.61
C GLU A 16 11.14 12.99 -9.60
N THR A 17 11.97 12.36 -8.77
CA THR A 17 11.51 11.49 -7.68
C THR A 17 10.67 12.27 -6.67
N LEU A 18 11.14 13.44 -6.24
CA LEU A 18 10.42 14.30 -5.29
C LEU A 18 9.05 14.71 -5.83
N PHE A 19 8.99 15.23 -7.06
CA PHE A 19 7.71 15.61 -7.67
C PHE A 19 6.78 14.41 -7.88
N GLY A 20 7.32 13.25 -8.26
CA GLY A 20 6.56 12.01 -8.36
C GLY A 20 5.92 11.61 -7.03
N LEU A 21 6.70 11.62 -5.93
CA LEU A 21 6.22 11.33 -4.58
C LEU A 21 5.18 12.34 -4.10
N THR A 22 5.41 13.63 -4.31
CA THR A 22 4.47 14.69 -3.95
C THR A 22 3.14 14.52 -4.71
N ASN A 23 3.18 14.29 -6.02
CA ASN A 23 1.97 14.01 -6.80
C ASN A 23 1.23 12.78 -6.26
N LYS A 24 1.95 11.72 -5.91
CA LYS A 24 1.31 10.51 -5.35
C LYS A 24 0.66 10.75 -4.00
N ALA A 25 1.29 11.54 -3.13
CA ALA A 25 0.70 11.93 -1.86
C ALA A 25 -0.58 12.74 -2.06
N PHE A 26 -0.61 13.67 -3.02
CA PHE A 26 -1.82 14.41 -3.37
C PHE A 26 -2.92 13.49 -3.94
N GLU A 27 -2.59 12.55 -4.82
CA GLU A 27 -3.55 11.53 -5.32
C GLU A 27 -4.16 10.72 -4.16
N GLY A 28 -3.37 10.37 -3.14
CA GLY A 28 -3.85 9.72 -1.93
C GLY A 28 -4.86 10.58 -1.16
N ILE A 29 -4.57 11.87 -0.98
CA ILE A 29 -5.49 12.83 -0.34
C ILE A 29 -6.78 12.98 -1.15
N GLU A 30 -6.69 13.10 -2.47
CA GLU A 30 -7.86 13.19 -3.35
C GLU A 30 -8.78 11.98 -3.17
N LYS A 31 -8.23 10.77 -3.17
CA LYS A 31 -9.00 9.54 -2.93
C LYS A 31 -9.62 9.48 -1.54
N LEU A 32 -8.93 9.98 -0.51
CA LEU A 32 -9.49 10.06 0.84
C LEU A 32 -10.67 11.03 0.90
N VAL A 33 -10.56 12.19 0.26
CA VAL A 33 -11.64 13.17 0.19
C VAL A 33 -12.83 12.61 -0.60
N GLU A 34 -12.57 11.96 -1.73
CA GLU A 34 -13.59 11.29 -2.54
C GLU A 34 -14.33 10.23 -1.73
N LEU A 35 -13.61 9.37 -1.01
CA LEU A 35 -14.20 8.36 -0.13
C LEU A 35 -15.09 8.98 0.95
N ASN A 36 -14.64 10.04 1.63
CA ASN A 36 -15.43 10.73 2.64
C ASN A 36 -16.70 11.35 2.05
N LEU A 37 -16.59 11.94 0.85
CA LEU A 37 -17.74 12.52 0.16
C LEU A 37 -18.75 11.44 -0.25
N GLN A 38 -18.29 10.28 -0.71
CA GLN A 38 -19.14 9.15 -1.06
C GLN A 38 -19.91 8.64 0.17
N VAL A 39 -19.23 8.48 1.31
CA VAL A 39 -19.87 8.07 2.58
C VAL A 39 -20.88 9.12 3.07
N ALA A 40 -20.54 10.41 2.98
CA ALA A 40 -21.45 11.47 3.37
C ALA A 40 -22.72 11.49 2.48
N LYS A 41 -22.55 11.34 1.16
CA LYS A 41 -23.67 11.28 0.21
C LYS A 41 -24.56 10.06 0.46
N SER A 42 -23.97 8.88 0.64
CA SER A 42 -24.75 7.67 0.93
C SER A 42 -25.47 7.78 2.27
N GLY A 43 -24.78 8.28 3.31
CA GLY A 43 -25.35 8.48 4.63
C GLY A 43 -26.53 9.47 4.65
N LEU A 44 -26.49 10.53 3.84
CA LEU A 44 -27.61 11.46 3.68
C LEU A 44 -28.83 10.79 3.01
N GLY A 45 -28.62 10.01 1.95
CA GLY A 45 -29.69 9.26 1.29
C GLY A 45 -30.34 8.24 2.24
N GLU A 46 -29.51 7.51 2.97
CA GLU A 46 -29.96 6.55 3.98
C GLU A 46 -30.71 7.22 5.12
N ALA A 47 -30.24 8.37 5.62
CA ALA A 47 -30.95 9.12 6.65
C ALA A 47 -32.34 9.56 6.20
N ALA A 48 -32.48 9.99 4.94
CA ALA A 48 -33.78 10.34 4.36
C ALA A 48 -34.71 9.11 4.24
N GLU A 49 -34.18 7.97 3.78
CA GLU A 49 -34.92 6.71 3.72
C GLU A 49 -35.35 6.22 5.10
N HIS A 50 -34.45 6.28 6.08
CA HIS A 50 -34.74 5.93 7.47
C HIS A 50 -35.79 6.85 8.07
N ALA A 51 -35.70 8.17 7.88
CA ALA A 51 -36.72 9.11 8.34
C ALA A 51 -38.09 8.78 7.73
N LYS A 52 -38.15 8.50 6.42
CA LYS A 52 -39.39 8.11 5.73
C LYS A 52 -39.96 6.80 6.29
N ALA A 53 -39.10 5.81 6.51
CA ALA A 53 -39.49 4.50 7.01
C ALA A 53 -39.96 4.56 8.47
N THR A 54 -39.31 5.37 9.32
CA THR A 54 -39.75 5.65 10.69
C THR A 54 -41.11 6.35 10.72
N LEU A 55 -41.34 7.34 9.86
CA LEU A 55 -42.64 8.03 9.76
C LEU A 55 -43.76 7.13 9.20
N SER A 56 -43.42 6.05 8.51
CA SER A 56 -44.37 5.12 7.91
C SER A 56 -44.67 3.90 8.79
N ALA A 57 -43.96 3.74 9.91
CA ALA A 57 -44.15 2.62 10.84
C ALA A 57 -45.49 2.72 11.54
N LYS A 58 -46.23 1.61 11.59
CA LYS A 58 -47.60 1.52 12.10
C LYS A 58 -47.67 1.13 13.57
N ASP A 59 -46.63 0.47 14.06
CA ASP A 59 -46.55 0.00 15.44
C ASP A 59 -45.09 -0.07 15.95
N ALA A 60 -44.94 -0.30 17.25
CA ALA A 60 -43.63 -0.42 17.90
C ALA A 60 -42.82 -1.64 17.41
N GLN A 61 -43.49 -2.66 16.86
CA GLN A 61 -42.86 -3.87 16.34
C GLN A 61 -42.17 -3.58 15.00
N GLU A 62 -42.83 -2.84 14.10
CA GLU A 62 -42.25 -2.33 12.85
C GLU A 62 -41.08 -1.38 13.13
N LEU A 63 -41.16 -0.55 14.18
CA LEU A 63 -40.08 0.34 14.59
C LEU A 63 -38.84 -0.43 15.09
N LEU A 64 -39.03 -1.46 15.93
CA LEU A 64 -37.95 -2.32 16.41
C LEU A 64 -37.31 -3.12 15.26
N ALA A 65 -38.11 -3.60 14.30
CA ALA A 65 -37.61 -4.24 13.09
C ALA A 65 -36.76 -3.28 12.25
N LEU A 66 -37.15 -2.01 12.13
CA LEU A 66 -36.37 -0.97 11.46
C LEU A 66 -34.99 -0.79 12.10
N GLN A 67 -34.93 -0.78 13.43
CA GLN A 67 -33.68 -0.60 14.17
C GLN A 67 -32.78 -1.83 14.10
N ALA A 68 -33.34 -3.04 14.07
CA ALA A 68 -32.57 -4.26 13.86
C ALA A 68 -31.94 -4.32 12.46
N ASN A 69 -32.66 -3.85 11.43
CA ASN A 69 -32.20 -3.85 10.04
C ASN A 69 -31.08 -2.82 9.75
N LEU A 70 -30.78 -1.92 10.70
CA LEU A 70 -29.71 -0.93 10.60
C LEU A 70 -28.32 -1.47 10.96
N LEU A 71 -28.26 -2.44 11.87
CA LEU A 71 -26.99 -2.86 12.50
C LEU A 71 -26.07 -3.61 11.52
N GLN A 72 -26.64 -4.46 10.67
CA GLN A 72 -25.86 -5.23 9.71
C GLN A 72 -25.28 -4.34 8.58
N PRO A 73 -26.08 -3.51 7.88
CA PRO A 73 -25.56 -2.58 6.87
C PRO A 73 -24.51 -1.60 7.42
N ALA A 74 -24.68 -1.13 8.67
CA ALA A 74 -23.70 -0.24 9.29
C ALA A 74 -22.32 -0.90 9.45
N ALA A 75 -22.28 -2.17 9.86
CA ALA A 75 -21.04 -2.91 10.01
C ALA A 75 -20.38 -3.24 8.66
N GLU A 76 -21.17 -3.63 7.67
CA GLU A 76 -20.68 -3.87 6.30
C GLU A 76 -20.08 -2.58 5.69
N LYS A 77 -20.69 -1.41 5.96
CA LYS A 77 -20.17 -0.11 5.53
C LYS A 77 -18.91 0.31 6.26
N ALA A 78 -18.84 0.11 7.57
CA ALA A 78 -17.62 0.38 8.35
C ALA A 78 -16.47 -0.51 7.87
N ALA A 79 -16.77 -1.78 7.58
CA ALA A 79 -15.82 -2.73 7.02
C ALA A 79 -15.35 -2.33 5.61
N ALA A 80 -16.26 -1.87 4.75
CA ALA A 80 -15.94 -1.37 3.41
C ALA A 80 -15.09 -0.10 3.47
N TYR A 81 -15.45 0.87 4.33
CA TYR A 81 -14.68 2.09 4.53
C TYR A 81 -13.26 1.79 4.99
N SER A 82 -13.11 0.89 5.97
CA SER A 82 -11.80 0.47 6.47
C SER A 82 -10.97 -0.16 5.35
N ARG A 83 -11.58 -0.99 4.50
CA ARG A 83 -10.90 -1.60 3.34
C ARG A 83 -10.47 -0.55 2.31
N HIS A 84 -11.33 0.39 1.97
CA HIS A 84 -10.97 1.48 1.06
C HIS A 84 -9.84 2.36 1.62
N LEU A 85 -9.85 2.65 2.93
CA LEU A 85 -8.72 3.34 3.57
C LEU A 85 -7.42 2.55 3.46
N TYR A 86 -7.47 1.24 3.69
CA TYR A 86 -6.32 0.37 3.55
C TYR A 86 -5.78 0.36 2.12
N ASP A 87 -6.66 0.27 1.12
CA ASP A 87 -6.29 0.27 -0.30
C ASP A 87 -5.61 1.59 -0.71
N ILE A 88 -6.09 2.73 -0.19
CA ILE A 88 -5.48 4.05 -0.45
C ILE A 88 -4.08 4.13 0.18
N ALA A 89 -3.95 3.70 1.45
CA ALA A 89 -2.67 3.73 2.16
C ALA A 89 -1.65 2.76 1.57
N SER A 90 -2.06 1.54 1.24
CA SER A 90 -1.20 0.51 0.65
C SER A 90 -0.75 0.88 -0.75
N GLY A 91 -1.65 1.45 -1.57
CA GLY A 91 -1.30 1.96 -2.91
C GLY A 91 -0.27 3.10 -2.87
N THR A 92 -0.31 3.96 -1.84
CA THR A 92 0.69 5.00 -1.63
C THR A 92 2.05 4.41 -1.24
N ASN A 93 2.05 3.45 -0.29
CA ASN A 93 3.27 2.77 0.14
C ASN A 93 3.92 1.95 -0.99
N ALA A 94 3.14 1.33 -1.87
CA ALA A 94 3.65 0.56 -2.99
C ALA A 94 4.50 1.41 -3.95
N GLU A 95 4.09 2.63 -4.25
CA GLU A 95 4.87 3.53 -5.11
C GLU A 95 6.17 4.00 -4.43
N VAL A 96 6.14 4.26 -3.12
CA VAL A 96 7.35 4.58 -2.35
C VAL A 96 8.34 3.40 -2.39
N SER A 97 7.86 2.18 -2.16
CA SER A 97 8.67 0.97 -2.26
C SER A 97 9.26 0.79 -3.66
N LYS A 98 8.46 1.01 -4.71
CA LYS A 98 8.93 0.93 -6.11
C LYS A 98 10.03 1.93 -6.42
N ILE A 99 9.95 3.14 -5.89
CA ILE A 99 11.01 4.16 -6.02
C ILE A 99 12.28 3.69 -5.30
N ALA A 100 12.16 3.16 -4.08
CA ALA A 100 13.29 2.61 -3.33
C ALA A 100 13.96 1.44 -4.07
N GLU A 101 13.17 0.50 -4.60
CA GLU A 101 13.65 -0.60 -5.43
C GLU A 101 14.38 -0.09 -6.69
N GLY A 102 13.82 0.92 -7.36
CA GLY A 102 14.45 1.57 -8.50
C GLY A 102 15.82 2.17 -8.17
N LYS A 103 15.94 2.85 -7.03
CA LYS A 103 17.22 3.43 -6.57
C LYS A 103 18.25 2.38 -6.19
N ILE A 104 17.83 1.30 -5.55
CA ILE A 104 18.70 0.16 -5.26
C ILE A 104 19.21 -0.47 -6.56
N SER A 105 18.33 -0.64 -7.55
CA SER A 105 18.71 -1.17 -8.87
C SER A 105 19.70 -0.25 -9.61
N GLU A 106 19.49 1.07 -9.59
CA GLU A 106 20.43 2.06 -10.13
C GLU A 106 21.81 1.98 -9.45
N ALA A 107 21.84 1.89 -8.12
CA ALA A 107 23.07 1.78 -7.36
C ALA A 107 23.82 0.48 -7.68
N GLN A 108 23.10 -0.64 -7.77
CA GLN A 108 23.65 -1.94 -8.15
C GLN A 108 24.26 -1.88 -9.56
N LYS A 109 23.56 -1.31 -10.56
CA LYS A 109 24.08 -1.14 -11.92
C LYS A 109 25.34 -0.27 -11.95
N SER A 110 25.33 0.84 -11.21
CA SER A 110 26.47 1.75 -11.13
C SER A 110 27.69 1.07 -10.50
N PHE A 111 27.47 0.29 -9.43
CA PHE A 111 28.52 -0.49 -8.79
C PHE A 111 29.10 -1.55 -9.73
N LEU A 112 28.24 -2.30 -10.42
CA LEU A 112 28.66 -3.30 -11.41
C LEU A 112 29.49 -2.68 -12.54
N ALA A 113 29.11 -1.50 -13.02
CA ALA A 113 29.86 -0.79 -14.06
C ALA A 113 31.26 -0.38 -13.58
N VAL A 114 31.39 0.08 -12.33
CA VAL A 114 32.68 0.41 -11.72
C VAL A 114 33.54 -0.85 -11.56
N VAL A 115 32.96 -1.94 -11.06
CA VAL A 115 33.64 -3.23 -10.92
C VAL A 115 34.12 -3.76 -12.27
N ASP A 116 33.28 -3.75 -13.29
CA ASP A 116 33.62 -4.21 -14.65
C ASP A 116 34.75 -3.36 -15.26
N THR A 117 34.69 -2.03 -15.06
CA THR A 117 35.76 -1.12 -15.46
C THR A 117 37.07 -1.41 -14.74
N ALA A 118 37.02 -1.69 -13.43
CA ALA A 118 38.20 -2.02 -12.65
C ALA A 118 38.82 -3.36 -13.08
N ILE A 119 38.00 -4.39 -13.33
CA ILE A 119 38.46 -5.71 -13.80
C ILE A 119 39.09 -5.59 -15.19
N LYS A 120 38.47 -4.85 -16.13
CA LYS A 120 39.00 -4.65 -17.48
C LYS A 120 40.34 -3.92 -17.52
N ASN A 121 40.61 -3.09 -16.51
CA ASN A 121 41.86 -2.32 -16.40
C ASN A 121 42.85 -2.91 -15.39
N ALA A 122 42.59 -4.11 -14.85
CA ALA A 122 43.44 -4.70 -13.83
C ALA A 122 44.73 -5.32 -14.44
N PRO A 123 45.90 -5.17 -13.78
CA PRO A 123 47.14 -5.80 -14.23
C PRO A 123 47.04 -7.33 -14.26
N ALA A 124 47.83 -7.97 -15.12
CA ALA A 124 47.97 -9.44 -15.13
C ALA A 124 48.37 -9.96 -13.74
N GLY A 125 47.72 -11.04 -13.26
CA GLY A 125 47.92 -11.59 -11.91
C GLY A 125 46.84 -11.23 -10.87
N THR A 126 45.78 -10.51 -11.27
CA THR A 126 44.67 -10.10 -10.41
C THR A 126 43.41 -10.98 -10.52
N GLU A 127 43.50 -12.12 -11.22
CA GLU A 127 42.39 -12.99 -11.58
C GLU A 127 41.66 -13.55 -10.34
N ASN A 128 42.40 -13.86 -9.28
CA ASN A 128 41.85 -14.33 -8.01
C ASN A 128 41.03 -13.24 -7.29
N ALA A 129 41.48 -11.98 -7.36
CA ALA A 129 40.74 -10.86 -6.78
C ALA A 129 39.46 -10.55 -7.58
N ALA A 130 39.53 -10.62 -8.92
CA ALA A 130 38.35 -10.46 -9.78
C ALA A 130 37.29 -11.55 -9.53
N ALA A 131 37.70 -12.79 -9.28
CA ALA A 131 36.81 -13.88 -8.90
C ALA A 131 36.11 -13.64 -7.55
N LEU A 132 36.84 -13.15 -6.55
CA LEU A 132 36.27 -12.80 -5.23
C LEU A 132 35.25 -11.66 -5.33
N VAL A 133 35.52 -10.64 -6.13
CA VAL A 133 34.60 -9.52 -6.36
C VAL A 133 33.31 -10.01 -7.04
N LYS A 134 33.41 -10.89 -8.06
CA LYS A 134 32.23 -11.50 -8.70
C LYS A 134 31.40 -12.32 -7.69
N SER A 135 32.05 -13.10 -6.83
CA SER A 135 31.36 -13.86 -5.79
C SER A 135 30.66 -12.94 -4.76
N ALA A 136 31.30 -11.84 -4.36
CA ALA A 136 30.69 -10.85 -3.47
C ALA A 136 29.48 -10.16 -4.10
N VAL A 137 29.55 -9.83 -5.40
CA VAL A 137 28.42 -9.32 -6.18
C VAL A 137 27.25 -10.31 -6.20
N ALA A 138 27.54 -11.59 -6.48
CA ALA A 138 26.50 -12.63 -6.49
C ALA A 138 25.85 -12.80 -5.11
N ALA A 139 26.63 -12.77 -4.03
CA ALA A 139 26.12 -12.82 -2.66
C ALA A 139 25.25 -11.60 -2.33
N ALA A 140 25.66 -10.40 -2.74
CA ALA A 140 24.87 -9.17 -2.55
C ALA A 140 23.53 -9.23 -3.30
N ASN A 141 23.51 -9.75 -4.53
CA ASN A 141 22.29 -9.92 -5.31
C ASN A 141 21.31 -10.90 -4.63
N ASN A 142 21.82 -12.04 -4.16
CA ASN A 142 21.00 -13.02 -3.43
C ASN A 142 20.45 -12.45 -2.12
N ALA A 143 21.23 -11.63 -1.42
CA ALA A 143 20.78 -10.94 -0.21
C ALA A 143 19.66 -9.93 -0.52
N LEU A 144 19.80 -9.13 -1.59
CA LEU A 144 18.75 -8.20 -2.04
C LEU A 144 17.47 -8.94 -2.40
N GLU A 145 17.56 -10.03 -3.17
CA GLU A 145 16.40 -10.86 -3.52
C GLU A 145 15.71 -11.42 -2.26
N SER A 146 16.50 -11.87 -1.28
CA SER A 146 15.97 -12.36 0.00
C SER A 146 15.24 -11.28 0.78
N VAL A 147 15.76 -10.04 0.82
CA VAL A 147 15.09 -8.91 1.48
C VAL A 147 13.80 -8.55 0.74
N THR A 148 13.81 -8.47 -0.59
CA THR A 148 12.60 -8.21 -1.39
C THR A 148 11.54 -9.27 -1.14
N LYS A 149 11.92 -10.55 -1.08
CA LYS A 149 10.99 -11.65 -0.79
C LYS A 149 10.42 -11.55 0.62
N ALA A 150 11.26 -11.25 1.62
CA ALA A 150 10.81 -11.09 3.01
C ALA A 150 9.85 -9.90 3.15
N ALA A 151 10.14 -8.77 2.49
CA ALA A 151 9.26 -7.61 2.46
C ALA A 151 7.89 -7.95 1.85
N LYS A 152 7.87 -8.70 0.75
CA LYS A 152 6.63 -9.15 0.11
C LYS A 152 5.82 -10.10 1.01
N GLN A 153 6.47 -11.06 1.66
CA GLN A 153 5.80 -11.93 2.63
C GLN A 153 5.22 -11.14 3.81
N ALA A 154 5.92 -10.12 4.31
CA ALA A 154 5.40 -9.27 5.37
C ALA A 154 4.17 -8.47 4.91
N GLN A 155 4.14 -8.00 3.65
CA GLN A 155 2.96 -7.36 3.06
C GLN A 155 1.78 -8.33 2.96
N ASP A 156 1.99 -9.54 2.43
CA ASP A 156 0.95 -10.56 2.30
C ASP A 156 0.34 -10.93 3.67
N VAL A 157 1.17 -11.04 4.71
CA VAL A 157 0.72 -11.30 6.10
C VAL A 157 -0.08 -10.12 6.66
N ALA A 158 0.36 -8.89 6.42
CA ALA A 158 -0.37 -7.70 6.86
C ALA A 158 -1.75 -7.62 6.18
N GLU A 159 -1.81 -7.90 4.87
CA GLU A 159 -3.06 -7.94 4.11
C GLU A 159 -4.00 -9.04 4.62
N ALA A 160 -3.48 -10.25 4.85
CA ALA A 160 -4.27 -11.36 5.40
C ALA A 160 -4.86 -11.03 6.78
N ASN A 161 -4.07 -10.42 7.68
CA ASN A 161 -4.55 -9.99 8.99
C ASN A 161 -5.61 -8.91 8.89
N PHE A 162 -5.44 -7.94 7.99
CA PHE A 162 -6.42 -6.89 7.76
C PHE A 162 -7.75 -7.46 7.26
N GLN A 163 -7.70 -8.38 6.28
CA GLN A 163 -8.90 -9.06 5.77
C GLN A 163 -9.59 -9.91 6.86
N ALA A 164 -8.82 -10.61 7.70
CA ALA A 164 -9.36 -11.42 8.79
C ALA A 164 -10.07 -10.56 9.85
N LEU A 165 -9.45 -9.44 10.28
CA LEU A 165 -10.08 -8.48 11.20
C LEU A 165 -11.40 -7.94 10.63
N ASN A 166 -11.40 -7.59 9.35
CA ASN A 166 -12.58 -7.05 8.68
C ASN A 166 -13.71 -8.09 8.61
N SER A 167 -13.39 -9.32 8.20
CA SER A 167 -14.34 -10.44 8.18
C SER A 167 -14.90 -10.74 9.58
N ASN A 168 -14.06 -10.71 10.62
CA ASN A 168 -14.49 -11.00 11.98
C ASN A 168 -15.42 -9.91 12.54
N ALA A 169 -15.17 -8.64 12.23
CA ALA A 169 -16.04 -7.53 12.60
C ALA A 169 -17.45 -7.66 11.97
N VAL A 170 -17.52 -8.01 10.69
CA VAL A 170 -18.79 -8.26 9.97
C VAL A 170 -19.51 -9.49 10.50
N LYS A 171 -18.80 -10.58 10.78
CA LYS A 171 -19.39 -11.81 11.35
C LYS A 171 -19.93 -11.59 12.76
N ALA A 172 -19.21 -10.84 13.61
CA ALA A 172 -19.64 -10.54 14.97
C ALA A 172 -20.95 -9.74 14.99
N THR A 173 -21.11 -8.80 14.06
CA THR A 173 -22.36 -8.03 13.92
C THR A 173 -23.49 -8.86 13.32
N ALA A 174 -23.22 -9.70 12.33
CA ALA A 174 -24.22 -10.66 11.82
C ALA A 174 -24.71 -11.62 12.92
N ALA A 175 -23.82 -12.12 13.78
CA ALA A 175 -24.16 -12.96 14.92
C ALA A 175 -25.01 -12.21 15.97
N ALA A 176 -24.67 -10.96 16.26
CA ALA A 176 -25.44 -10.11 17.18
C ALA A 176 -26.86 -9.79 16.65
N THR A 177 -27.01 -9.56 15.35
CA THR A 177 -28.31 -9.38 14.69
C THR A 177 -29.15 -10.66 14.73
N LYS A 178 -28.52 -11.84 14.54
CA LYS A 178 -29.19 -13.14 14.61
C LYS A 178 -29.65 -13.51 16.02
N ALA A 179 -28.90 -13.13 17.05
CA ALA A 179 -29.27 -13.37 18.46
C ALA A 179 -30.40 -12.45 18.97
N ARG A 180 -30.73 -11.38 18.25
CA ARG A 180 -31.83 -10.44 18.56
C ARG A 180 -33.14 -10.73 17.81
N ARG A 181 -33.14 -11.67 16.86
CA ARG A 181 -34.34 -12.19 16.19
C ARG A 181 -34.91 -13.36 16.96
#